data_AF-A0A2M8NG97-F1
#
_entry.id   AF-A0A2M8NG97-F1
#
_cell.length_a   1.000
_cell.length_b   1.000
_cell.length_c   1.000
_cell.angle_alpha   90.00
_cell.angle_beta   90.00
_cell.angle_gamma   90.00
#
_symmetry.space_group_name_H-M   'P 1'
#
loop_
_entity.id
_entity.type
_entity.pdbx_description
1 polymer ?
#
loop_
_entity_poly.entity_id
_entity_poly.type
_entity_poly.pdbx_seq_one_letter_code
_entity_poly.pdbx_strand_id
1 'polypeptide(L)'
;VYEWHAQTILRTSWDGLTWTDWARVREVSGTYPSSFYPCSPVERIGAHPNIRGEIHDCLVGAPPGAYIEGAFVYVFVAAGSAPGHMRCYKGERQRLPASLRLCDTDPLFGGAREYGGIDLRGADANPYFDFRYVSSADVLRVRDRYYMSYEGVRGPDVLERGMDTQFGLGFARSLTDKIDGEWEKYPGNPILFDTGFNFGVGHADLLVIDGQTIMYTATSDSTR
;
A
#
# COMPACT_ATOMS: atom_id res chain seq x y z
N VAL A 1 -7.15 -9.16 6.90
CA VAL A 1 -7.57 -8.49 5.65
C VAL A 1 -6.75 -9.05 4.51
N TYR A 2 -7.26 -9.09 3.28
CA TYR A 2 -6.52 -9.56 2.11
C TYR A 2 -7.06 -8.91 0.84
N GLU A 3 -6.28 -8.97 -0.24
CA GLU A 3 -6.71 -8.52 -1.56
C GLU A 3 -7.32 -9.69 -2.36
N TRP A 4 -8.42 -9.40 -3.07
CA TRP A 4 -9.06 -10.34 -3.99
C TRP A 4 -9.65 -9.58 -5.18
N HIS A 5 -9.17 -9.85 -6.40
CA HIS A 5 -9.53 -9.10 -7.61
C HIS A 5 -9.41 -7.58 -7.44
N ALA A 6 -8.27 -7.12 -6.91
CA ALA A 6 -8.00 -5.74 -6.51
C ALA A 6 -8.89 -5.18 -5.40
N GLN A 7 -9.86 -5.93 -4.87
CA GLN A 7 -10.73 -5.48 -3.77
C GLN A 7 -10.10 -5.82 -2.42
N THR A 8 -10.28 -4.94 -1.43
CA THR A 8 -9.86 -5.20 -0.06
C THR A 8 -10.96 -5.90 0.73
N ILE A 9 -10.66 -7.13 1.14
CA ILE A 9 -11.58 -8.01 1.85
C ILE A 9 -11.22 -8.11 3.33
N LEU A 10 -12.25 -8.04 4.17
CA LEU A 10 -12.20 -8.25 5.61
C LEU A 10 -12.93 -9.55 5.96
N ARG A 11 -12.32 -10.31 6.86
CA ARG A 11 -12.95 -11.39 7.62
C ARG A 11 -12.48 -11.27 9.05
N THR A 12 -13.31 -11.67 10.00
CA THR A 12 -12.97 -11.71 11.42
C THR A 12 -13.07 -13.14 11.94
N SER A 13 -12.36 -13.41 13.04
CA SER A 13 -12.37 -14.69 13.72
C SER A 13 -12.18 -14.46 15.22
N TRP A 14 -12.84 -15.28 16.03
CA TRP A 14 -12.69 -15.28 17.50
C TRP A 14 -11.70 -16.34 18.00
N ASP A 15 -11.40 -17.36 17.19
CA ASP A 15 -10.54 -18.51 17.52
C ASP A 15 -9.33 -18.65 16.57
N GLY A 16 -9.26 -17.84 15.51
CA GLY A 16 -8.25 -17.93 14.45
C GLY A 16 -8.50 -19.04 13.43
N LEU A 17 -9.53 -19.86 13.61
CA LEU A 17 -9.84 -21.04 12.79
C LEU A 17 -11.14 -20.87 12.00
N THR A 18 -12.17 -20.38 12.67
CA THR A 18 -13.49 -20.12 12.11
C THR A 18 -13.59 -18.66 11.71
N TRP A 19 -13.83 -18.40 10.43
CA TRP A 19 -13.88 -17.05 9.88
C TRP A 19 -15.29 -16.69 9.46
N THR A 20 -15.66 -15.42 9.66
CA THR A 20 -16.91 -14.87 9.10
C THR A 20 -16.94 -14.99 7.58
N ASP A 21 -18.10 -14.74 6.99
CA ASP A 21 -18.16 -14.51 5.55
C ASP A 21 -17.34 -13.27 5.13
N TRP A 22 -17.02 -13.18 3.85
CA TRP A 22 -16.27 -12.05 3.30
C TRP A 22 -17.09 -10.75 3.36
N ALA A 23 -16.43 -9.68 3.77
CA ALA A 23 -16.97 -8.33 3.71
C ALA A 23 -15.97 -7.41 3.00
N ARG A 24 -16.46 -6.40 2.29
CA ARG A 24 -15.59 -5.38 1.72
C ARG A 24 -15.26 -4.32 2.78
N VAL A 25 -14.02 -3.86 2.79
CA VAL A 25 -13.60 -2.70 3.62
C VAL A 25 -14.30 -1.42 3.14
N ARG A 26 -14.50 -1.31 1.82
CA ARG A 26 -15.33 -0.29 1.16
C ARG A 26 -16.15 -0.93 0.06
N GLU A 27 -17.42 -0.54 -0.04
CA GLU A 27 -18.39 -1.12 -0.98
C GLU A 27 -17.93 -1.03 -2.44
N VAL A 28 -17.50 0.16 -2.89
CA VAL A 28 -16.84 0.37 -4.18
C VAL A 28 -15.33 0.31 -3.98
N SER A 29 -14.68 -0.72 -4.52
CA SER A 29 -13.23 -0.96 -4.42
C SER A 29 -12.75 -1.82 -5.59
N GLY A 30 -11.44 -2.03 -5.70
CA GLY A 30 -10.79 -2.51 -6.91
C GLY A 30 -10.60 -1.38 -7.92
N THR A 31 -10.43 -1.76 -9.18
CA THR A 31 -10.44 -0.84 -10.32
C THR A 31 -11.87 -0.64 -10.82
N TYR A 32 -12.29 0.61 -11.04
CA TYR A 32 -13.63 0.91 -11.54
C TYR A 32 -13.64 2.18 -12.41
N PRO A 33 -14.62 2.34 -13.32
CA PRO A 33 -14.77 3.58 -14.07
C PRO A 33 -15.52 4.63 -13.25
N SER A 34 -15.16 5.90 -13.39
CA SER A 34 -15.77 7.03 -12.69
C SER A 34 -17.24 7.25 -13.09
N SER A 35 -17.62 6.72 -14.26
CA SER A 35 -19.01 6.65 -14.72
C SER A 35 -19.89 5.68 -13.92
N PHE A 36 -19.29 4.68 -13.24
CA PHE A 36 -19.99 3.79 -12.32
C PHE A 36 -20.10 4.40 -10.92
N TYR A 37 -19.02 5.00 -10.41
CA TYR A 37 -19.01 5.73 -9.14
C TYR A 37 -17.92 6.82 -9.15
N PRO A 38 -18.18 8.05 -8.68
CA PRO A 38 -17.20 9.14 -8.74
C PRO A 38 -15.89 8.81 -7.99
N CYS A 39 -14.75 9.12 -8.60
CA CYS A 39 -13.45 9.09 -7.90
C CYS A 39 -13.07 10.42 -7.29
N SER A 40 -12.56 10.36 -6.06
CA SER A 40 -11.78 11.47 -5.50
C SER A 40 -10.41 11.60 -6.22
N PRO A 41 -9.74 12.76 -6.14
CA PRO A 41 -8.41 12.94 -6.74
C PRO A 41 -7.39 11.88 -6.32
N VAL A 42 -7.45 11.41 -5.07
CA VAL A 42 -6.57 10.37 -4.50
C VAL A 42 -6.78 9.00 -5.17
N GLU A 43 -8.00 8.72 -5.64
CA GLU A 43 -8.37 7.44 -6.23
C GLU A 43 -8.08 7.38 -7.73
N ARG A 44 -7.69 8.49 -8.37
CA ARG A 44 -7.55 8.55 -9.82
C ARG A 44 -6.37 7.74 -10.32
N ILE A 45 -6.59 7.06 -11.44
CA ILE A 45 -5.52 6.45 -12.24
C ILE A 45 -5.06 7.47 -13.26
N GLY A 46 -3.79 7.87 -13.15
CA GLY A 46 -3.12 8.77 -14.08
C GLY A 46 -2.38 8.02 -15.20
N ALA A 47 -1.69 8.79 -16.03
CA ALA A 47 -0.95 8.25 -17.17
C ALA A 47 0.35 7.58 -16.70
N HIS A 48 0.63 6.41 -17.27
CA HIS A 48 1.89 5.70 -17.08
C HIS A 48 2.56 5.50 -18.44
N PRO A 49 3.84 5.85 -18.64
CA PRO A 49 4.47 5.87 -19.97
C PRO A 49 4.50 4.50 -20.65
N ASN A 50 4.55 3.44 -19.84
CA ASN A 50 4.62 2.06 -20.31
C ASN A 50 3.28 1.28 -20.21
N ILE A 51 2.16 1.95 -19.95
CA ILE A 51 0.83 1.33 -19.94
C ILE A 51 -0.12 2.15 -20.79
N ARG A 52 -0.81 1.50 -21.73
CA ARG A 52 -1.85 2.11 -22.56
C ARG A 52 -3.20 1.46 -22.27
N GLY A 53 -4.26 2.26 -22.38
CA GLY A 53 -5.62 1.73 -22.36
C GLY A 53 -6.07 1.19 -21.01
N GLU A 54 -5.63 1.77 -19.90
CA GLU A 54 -6.31 1.56 -18.60
C GLU A 54 -7.79 1.93 -18.77
N ILE A 55 -8.66 0.90 -18.76
CA ILE A 55 -10.10 1.04 -19.03
C ILE A 55 -10.80 1.72 -17.84
N HIS A 56 -10.25 1.51 -16.64
CA HIS A 56 -10.71 2.10 -15.41
C HIS A 56 -9.85 3.31 -15.08
N ASP A 57 -10.46 4.34 -14.51
CA ASP A 57 -9.82 5.60 -14.13
C ASP A 57 -9.82 5.80 -12.60
N CYS A 58 -10.24 4.79 -11.84
CA CYS A 58 -10.30 4.78 -10.38
C CYS A 58 -9.71 3.49 -9.79
N LEU A 59 -8.96 3.62 -8.69
CA LEU A 59 -8.46 2.49 -7.90
C LEU A 59 -8.58 2.77 -6.39
N VAL A 60 -9.17 1.84 -5.66
CA VAL A 60 -9.03 1.71 -4.19
C VAL A 60 -8.89 0.23 -3.85
N GLY A 61 -7.72 -0.19 -3.40
CA GLY A 61 -7.44 -1.61 -3.25
C GLY A 61 -5.96 -1.95 -3.16
N ALA A 62 -5.55 -3.01 -3.88
CA ALA A 62 -4.22 -3.63 -3.78
C ALA A 62 -3.99 -4.34 -2.42
N PRO A 63 -2.86 -5.06 -2.23
CA PRO A 63 -2.55 -5.76 -0.99
C PRO A 63 -2.67 -4.83 0.22
N PRO A 64 -3.58 -5.13 1.17
CA PRO A 64 -3.85 -4.26 2.31
C PRO A 64 -2.92 -4.54 3.49
N GLY A 65 -2.79 -3.54 4.36
CA GLY A 65 -2.25 -3.66 5.70
C GLY A 65 -3.33 -3.58 6.77
N ALA A 66 -3.05 -4.02 8.00
CA ALA A 66 -3.92 -3.74 9.14
C ALA A 66 -3.15 -3.51 10.44
N TYR A 67 -3.68 -2.62 11.27
CA TYR A 67 -3.17 -2.36 12.62
C TYR A 67 -4.32 -2.32 13.62
N ILE A 68 -4.11 -2.87 14.81
CA ILE A 68 -5.12 -2.87 15.88
C ILE A 68 -4.58 -2.07 17.06
N GLU A 69 -5.33 -1.06 17.48
CA GLU A 69 -5.02 -0.25 18.66
C GLU A 69 -6.23 -0.18 19.58
N GLY A 70 -6.14 -0.85 20.73
CA GLY A 70 -7.23 -0.92 21.70
C GLY A 70 -8.52 -1.42 21.05
N ALA A 71 -9.53 -0.55 20.98
CA ALA A 71 -10.84 -0.84 20.41
C ALA A 71 -10.93 -0.60 18.89
N PHE A 72 -9.91 -0.02 18.26
CA PHE A 72 -9.93 0.36 16.86
C PHE A 72 -9.11 -0.59 15.98
N VAL A 73 -9.57 -0.75 14.75
CA VAL A 73 -8.84 -1.37 13.65
C VAL A 73 -8.64 -0.32 12.57
N TYR A 74 -7.41 -0.24 12.08
CA TYR A 74 -7.01 0.53 10.91
C TYR A 74 -6.70 -0.44 9.78
N VAL A 75 -7.24 -0.18 8.61
CA VAL A 75 -6.95 -0.93 7.38
C VAL A 75 -6.32 0.02 6.38
N PHE A 76 -5.12 -0.30 5.95
CA PHE A 76 -4.32 0.49 5.01
C PHE A 76 -4.49 -0.10 3.61
N VAL A 77 -4.76 0.74 2.62
CA VAL A 77 -5.00 0.31 1.24
C VAL A 77 -4.32 1.28 0.27
N ALA A 78 -3.98 0.79 -0.92
CA ALA A 78 -3.59 1.67 -2.01
C ALA A 78 -4.81 2.42 -2.55
N ALA A 79 -4.59 3.65 -3.01
CA ALA A 79 -5.57 4.42 -3.75
C ALA A 79 -4.89 5.17 -4.91
N GLY A 80 -5.56 5.18 -6.06
CA GLY A 80 -5.01 5.74 -7.28
C GLY A 80 -3.82 4.96 -7.82
N SER A 81 -3.38 5.36 -9.00
CA SER A 81 -2.25 4.75 -9.69
C SER A 81 -1.58 5.81 -10.55
N ALA A 82 -0.25 5.92 -10.51
CA ALA A 82 0.50 6.87 -11.35
C ALA A 82 -0.03 8.33 -11.25
N PRO A 83 -0.04 8.96 -10.06
CA PRO A 83 0.62 8.52 -8.83
C PRO A 83 -0.24 7.65 -7.89
N GLY A 84 0.40 6.73 -7.15
CA GLY A 84 -0.23 5.92 -6.10
C GLY A 84 -0.20 6.59 -4.72
N HIS A 85 -1.12 6.20 -3.83
CA HIS A 85 -1.25 6.77 -2.49
C HIS A 85 -1.53 5.71 -1.42
N MET A 86 -1.03 5.94 -0.20
CA MET A 86 -1.40 5.17 0.98
C MET A 86 -2.60 5.83 1.66
N ARG A 87 -3.71 5.11 1.75
CA ARG A 87 -4.95 5.53 2.43
C ARG A 87 -5.24 4.61 3.61
N CYS A 88 -6.00 5.07 4.60
CA CYS A 88 -6.55 4.17 5.61
C CYS A 88 -8.05 4.33 5.87
N TYR A 89 -8.64 3.24 6.38
CA TYR A 89 -9.96 3.18 6.98
C TYR A 89 -9.84 2.80 8.45
N LYS A 90 -10.55 3.52 9.33
CA LYS A 90 -10.59 3.28 10.78
C LYS A 90 -11.99 2.89 11.20
N GLY A 91 -12.11 1.92 12.11
CA GLY A 91 -13.40 1.55 12.70
C GLY A 91 -13.26 0.80 14.02
N GLU A 92 -14.32 0.82 14.82
CA GLU A 92 -14.40 0.04 16.05
C GLU A 92 -14.43 -1.47 15.75
N ARG A 93 -13.54 -2.24 16.39
CA ARG A 93 -13.34 -3.68 16.17
C ARG A 93 -14.62 -4.50 16.31
N GLN A 94 -15.47 -4.14 17.27
CA GLN A 94 -16.70 -4.87 17.59
C GLN A 94 -17.85 -4.58 16.62
N ARG A 95 -17.70 -3.56 15.76
CA ARG A 95 -18.73 -3.11 14.81
C ARG A 95 -18.28 -3.22 13.36
N LEU A 96 -17.19 -3.94 13.10
CA LEU A 96 -16.70 -4.18 11.75
C LEU A 96 -17.70 -5.05 10.94
N PRO A 97 -17.82 -4.82 9.62
CA PRO A 97 -17.21 -3.73 8.85
C PRO A 97 -17.98 -2.40 8.96
N ALA A 98 -19.16 -2.38 9.56
CA ALA A 98 -20.11 -1.27 9.51
C ALA A 98 -19.58 0.06 10.10
N SER A 99 -18.61 0.01 11.01
CA SER A 99 -17.95 1.18 11.60
C SER A 99 -16.78 1.74 10.78
N LEU A 100 -16.32 1.05 9.73
CA LEU A 100 -15.16 1.52 8.95
C LEU A 100 -15.48 2.83 8.23
N ARG A 101 -14.65 3.83 8.45
CA ARG A 101 -14.71 5.15 7.81
C ARG A 101 -13.32 5.53 7.32
N LEU A 102 -13.25 6.42 6.35
CA LEU A 102 -11.99 7.00 5.92
C LEU A 102 -11.30 7.64 7.15
N CYS A 103 -9.99 7.49 7.23
CA CYS A 103 -9.18 8.16 8.25
C CYS A 103 -9.25 9.69 8.17
N ASP A 104 -8.87 10.37 9.25
CA ASP A 104 -8.90 11.84 9.35
C ASP A 104 -7.97 12.50 8.32
N THR A 105 -6.84 11.86 8.02
CA THR A 105 -5.91 12.25 6.96
C THR A 105 -6.05 11.30 5.77
N ASP A 106 -6.27 11.87 4.58
CA ASP A 106 -6.34 11.11 3.33
C ASP A 106 -5.75 11.93 2.15
N PRO A 107 -4.75 11.40 1.44
CA PRO A 107 -4.01 10.18 1.76
C PRO A 107 -3.08 10.40 2.97
N LEU A 108 -2.63 9.32 3.61
CA LEU A 108 -1.59 9.40 4.65
C LEU A 108 -0.28 9.94 4.07
N PHE A 109 0.07 9.47 2.87
CA PHE A 109 1.14 9.99 2.03
C PHE A 109 0.96 9.52 0.58
N GLY A 110 1.61 10.20 -0.36
CA GLY A 110 1.66 9.84 -1.77
C GLY A 110 3.02 9.25 -2.18
N GLY A 111 3.01 8.47 -3.26
CA GLY A 111 4.20 8.03 -3.98
C GLY A 111 4.88 9.17 -4.75
N ALA A 112 5.85 8.82 -5.59
CA ALA A 112 6.44 9.76 -6.53
C ALA A 112 5.36 10.36 -7.45
N ARG A 113 5.50 11.64 -7.82
CA ARG A 113 4.51 12.35 -8.64
C ARG A 113 4.62 12.09 -10.14
N GLU A 114 5.76 11.57 -10.56
CA GLU A 114 6.10 11.31 -11.96
C GLU A 114 6.86 9.99 -12.06
N TYR A 115 6.85 9.39 -13.26
CA TYR A 115 7.59 8.16 -13.52
C TYR A 115 9.12 8.37 -13.51
N GLY A 116 9.58 9.60 -13.70
CA GLY A 116 10.98 9.91 -14.02
C GLY A 116 11.33 9.56 -15.48
N GLY A 117 12.63 9.46 -15.78
CA GLY A 117 13.09 9.09 -17.12
C GLY A 117 12.73 7.66 -17.50
N ILE A 118 12.25 7.43 -18.73
CA ILE A 118 11.77 6.12 -19.18
C ILE A 118 12.86 5.02 -19.12
N ASP A 119 14.12 5.41 -19.29
CA ASP A 119 15.28 4.52 -19.33
C ASP A 119 15.96 4.33 -17.96
N LEU A 120 15.50 5.00 -16.90
CA LEU A 120 16.09 4.85 -15.57
C LEU A 120 15.86 3.42 -15.05
N ARG A 121 16.90 2.82 -14.44
CA ARG A 121 16.91 1.47 -13.89
C ARG A 121 17.74 1.42 -12.61
N GLY A 122 17.53 0.40 -11.78
CA GLY A 122 18.31 0.21 -10.56
C GLY A 122 18.28 1.45 -9.67
N ALA A 123 19.44 1.84 -9.15
CA ALA A 123 19.60 2.98 -8.25
C ALA A 123 19.01 4.29 -8.82
N ASP A 124 19.15 4.53 -10.12
CA ASP A 124 18.69 5.76 -10.75
C ASP A 124 17.14 5.85 -10.78
N ALA A 125 16.45 4.72 -10.69
CA ALA A 125 14.98 4.67 -10.61
C ALA A 125 14.44 4.81 -9.18
N ASN A 126 15.30 4.74 -8.15
CA ASN A 126 14.91 4.77 -6.74
C ASN A 126 14.04 5.97 -6.33
N PRO A 127 14.28 7.21 -6.79
CA PRO A 127 13.41 8.35 -6.44
C PRO A 127 11.96 8.19 -6.91
N TYR A 128 11.71 7.27 -7.85
CA TYR A 128 10.42 7.05 -8.51
C TYR A 128 9.82 5.67 -8.21
N PHE A 129 10.42 4.91 -7.29
CA PHE A 129 10.11 3.50 -7.06
C PHE A 129 8.66 3.23 -6.67
N ASP A 130 7.97 4.23 -6.10
CA ASP A 130 6.58 4.14 -5.62
C ASP A 130 5.61 4.99 -6.45
N PHE A 131 5.97 5.33 -7.69
CA PHE A 131 5.14 6.12 -8.58
C PHE A 131 3.78 5.48 -8.86
N ARG A 132 3.74 4.22 -9.30
CA ARG A 132 2.50 3.55 -9.70
C ARG A 132 1.66 3.17 -8.49
N TYR A 133 2.23 2.45 -7.53
CA TYR A 133 1.50 1.99 -6.34
C TYR A 133 2.27 2.21 -5.04
N VAL A 134 1.50 2.38 -3.97
CA VAL A 134 1.92 2.42 -2.57
C VAL A 134 0.99 1.49 -1.80
N SER A 135 1.44 0.29 -1.43
CA SER A 135 0.59 -0.78 -0.88
C SER A 135 1.29 -1.61 0.21
N SER A 136 0.67 -2.70 0.65
CA SER A 136 1.30 -3.73 1.48
C SER A 136 1.84 -3.20 2.81
N ALA A 137 1.10 -2.29 3.45
CA ALA A 137 1.55 -1.67 4.69
C ALA A 137 1.66 -2.68 5.84
N ASP A 138 2.80 -2.73 6.51
CA ASP A 138 2.92 -3.26 7.88
C ASP A 138 3.29 -2.12 8.82
N VAL A 139 2.68 -2.08 10.01
CA VAL A 139 2.76 -0.93 10.90
C VAL A 139 3.15 -1.34 12.31
N LEU A 140 4.18 -0.68 12.82
CA LEU A 140 4.61 -0.80 14.21
C LEU A 140 4.53 0.54 14.94
N ARG A 141 4.14 0.49 16.21
CA ARG A 141 4.25 1.63 17.11
C ARG A 141 5.54 1.52 17.93
N VAL A 142 6.37 2.55 17.85
CA VAL A 142 7.59 2.68 18.67
C VAL A 142 7.50 4.00 19.41
N ARG A 143 7.28 3.93 20.74
CA ARG A 143 7.03 5.10 21.61
C ARG A 143 5.82 5.92 21.12
N ASP A 144 6.04 7.16 20.73
CA ASP A 144 5.04 8.15 20.31
C ASP A 144 4.94 8.29 18.79
N ARG A 145 5.41 7.28 18.04
CA ARG A 145 5.42 7.29 16.57
C ARG A 145 5.02 5.94 16.00
N TYR A 146 4.46 5.98 14.81
CA TYR A 146 4.19 4.81 13.98
C TYR A 146 5.19 4.76 12.84
N TYR A 147 5.61 3.55 12.50
CA TYR A 147 6.53 3.25 11.42
C TYR A 147 5.83 2.26 10.50
N MET A 148 5.95 2.48 9.21
CA MET A 148 5.31 1.66 8.18
C MET A 148 6.36 1.15 7.21
N SER A 149 6.42 -0.16 7.00
CA SER A 149 6.96 -0.74 5.77
C SER A 149 5.86 -0.77 4.71
N TYR A 150 6.21 -0.52 3.45
CA TYR A 150 5.26 -0.56 2.34
C TYR A 150 5.94 -0.98 1.03
N GLU A 151 5.16 -1.53 0.11
CA GLU A 151 5.59 -1.78 -1.26
C GLU A 151 5.39 -0.55 -2.13
N GLY A 152 6.48 -0.09 -2.74
CA GLY A 152 6.44 0.84 -3.85
C GLY A 152 6.56 0.09 -5.16
N VAL A 153 5.69 0.43 -6.12
CA VAL A 153 5.79 -0.07 -7.49
C VAL A 153 5.94 1.11 -8.44
N ARG A 154 6.99 1.14 -9.24
CA ARG A 154 7.20 2.17 -10.28
C ARG A 154 6.39 1.85 -11.52
N GLY A 155 6.19 0.56 -11.77
CA GLY A 155 5.42 0.01 -12.88
C GLY A 155 6.27 -0.82 -13.85
N PRO A 156 5.76 -1.19 -15.04
CA PRO A 156 6.56 -1.84 -16.06
C PRO A 156 7.70 -0.94 -16.56
N ASP A 157 8.85 -1.55 -16.80
CA ASP A 157 10.05 -0.90 -17.36
C ASP A 157 9.97 -0.67 -18.88
N VAL A 158 9.09 -1.39 -19.58
CA VAL A 158 8.83 -1.26 -21.02
C VAL A 158 7.34 -1.29 -21.32
N LEU A 159 6.96 -0.66 -22.43
CA LEU A 159 5.59 -0.54 -22.88
C LEU A 159 4.90 -1.90 -23.02
N GLU A 160 3.68 -2.00 -22.48
CA GLU A 160 2.76 -3.14 -22.68
C GLU A 160 3.35 -4.50 -22.26
N ARG A 161 4.27 -4.51 -21.29
CA ARG A 161 4.86 -5.74 -20.76
C ARG A 161 3.82 -6.75 -20.21
N GLY A 162 2.68 -6.25 -19.74
CA GLY A 162 1.62 -7.07 -19.14
C GLY A 162 1.83 -7.39 -17.65
N MET A 163 2.92 -6.88 -17.04
CA MET A 163 3.19 -7.01 -15.60
C MET A 163 4.12 -5.90 -15.11
N ASP A 164 4.08 -5.62 -13.82
CA ASP A 164 5.05 -4.76 -13.14
C ASP A 164 6.41 -5.46 -13.00
N THR A 165 7.49 -4.69 -13.06
CA THR A 165 8.88 -5.19 -13.02
C THR A 165 9.80 -4.37 -12.13
N GLN A 166 9.28 -3.32 -11.49
CA GLN A 166 10.06 -2.35 -10.75
C GLN A 166 9.40 -2.13 -9.39
N PHE A 167 9.93 -2.83 -8.41
CA PHE A 167 9.45 -2.91 -7.03
C PHE A 167 10.55 -2.44 -6.08
N GLY A 168 10.13 -1.86 -4.96
CA GLY A 168 11.02 -1.53 -3.86
C GLY A 168 10.28 -1.53 -2.52
N LEU A 169 11.01 -1.81 -1.45
CA LEU A 169 10.52 -1.68 -0.08
C LEU A 169 10.79 -0.27 0.41
N GLY A 170 9.74 0.45 0.80
CA GLY A 170 9.85 1.77 1.42
C GLY A 170 9.55 1.75 2.90
N PHE A 171 10.12 2.70 3.64
CA PHE A 171 9.69 3.07 4.98
C PHE A 171 9.02 4.44 5.02
N ALA A 172 8.02 4.57 5.88
CA ALA A 172 7.39 5.84 6.25
C ALA A 172 7.19 5.92 7.77
N ARG A 173 7.04 7.14 8.29
CA ARG A 173 6.83 7.42 9.71
C ARG A 173 5.72 8.43 9.89
N SER A 174 4.87 8.26 10.91
CA SER A 174 3.90 9.29 11.30
C SER A 174 4.60 10.54 11.82
N LEU A 175 4.12 11.74 11.52
CA LEU A 175 4.70 12.98 12.04
C LEU A 175 4.40 13.21 13.53
N THR A 176 3.36 12.53 14.04
CA THR A 176 2.83 12.66 15.41
C THR A 176 2.54 11.28 16.00
N ASP A 177 1.95 11.25 17.20
CA ASP A 177 1.41 10.04 17.86
C ASP A 177 0.01 9.63 17.34
N LYS A 178 -0.42 10.19 16.20
CA LYS A 178 -1.66 9.82 15.51
C LYS A 178 -1.36 8.98 14.27
N ILE A 179 -1.85 7.74 14.26
CA ILE A 179 -1.67 6.79 13.14
C ILE A 179 -2.44 7.22 11.88
N ASP A 180 -3.56 7.91 12.06
CA ASP A 180 -4.41 8.50 11.01
C ASP A 180 -4.09 9.99 10.77
N GLY A 181 -2.93 10.46 11.25
CA GLY A 181 -2.36 11.77 10.97
C GLY A 181 -1.49 11.80 9.71
N GLU A 182 -0.70 12.86 9.54
CA GLU A 182 0.28 12.98 8.45
C GLU A 182 1.46 12.02 8.62
N TRP A 183 2.01 11.54 7.49
CA TRP A 183 3.19 10.68 7.43
C TRP A 183 4.25 11.27 6.50
N GLU A 184 5.52 10.96 6.76
CA GLU A 184 6.64 11.26 5.90
C GLU A 184 7.35 9.98 5.43
N LYS A 185 7.79 9.96 4.18
CA LYS A 185 8.61 8.87 3.64
C LYS A 185 10.05 9.02 4.12
N TYR A 186 10.74 7.90 4.36
CA TYR A 186 12.16 7.93 4.65
C TYR A 186 12.95 8.40 3.41
N PRO A 187 13.84 9.41 3.54
CA PRO A 187 14.56 9.97 2.40
C PRO A 187 15.45 8.97 1.65
N GLY A 188 15.89 7.89 2.32
CA GLY A 188 16.73 6.84 1.73
C GLY A 188 15.96 5.66 1.15
N ASN A 189 14.66 5.79 0.88
CA ASN A 189 13.90 4.73 0.18
C ASN A 189 14.41 4.55 -1.27
N PRO A 190 14.35 3.31 -1.82
CA PRO A 190 13.97 2.05 -1.17
C PRO A 190 15.08 1.48 -0.25
N ILE A 191 14.71 0.65 0.73
CA ILE A 191 15.54 0.32 1.90
C ILE A 191 16.49 -0.86 1.68
N LEU A 192 16.06 -1.90 0.96
CA LEU A 192 16.82 -3.15 0.85
C LEU A 192 17.68 -3.20 -0.40
N PHE A 193 17.06 -2.98 -1.54
CA PHE A 193 17.67 -3.09 -2.86
C PHE A 193 17.21 -1.93 -3.71
N ASP A 194 18.02 -1.62 -4.71
CA ASP A 194 17.60 -0.75 -5.78
C ASP A 194 16.35 -1.27 -6.48
N THR A 195 15.60 -0.34 -7.05
CA THR A 195 14.37 -0.61 -7.78
C THR A 195 14.62 -1.61 -8.89
N GLY A 196 13.90 -2.74 -8.85
CA GLY A 196 14.12 -3.84 -9.76
C GLY A 196 13.03 -4.90 -9.65
N PHE A 197 13.27 -6.08 -10.23
CA PHE A 197 12.27 -7.14 -10.27
C PHE A 197 12.22 -7.94 -8.96
N ASN A 198 11.87 -7.25 -7.87
CA ASN A 198 11.79 -7.77 -6.52
C ASN A 198 10.33 -7.96 -6.11
N PHE A 199 9.58 -8.77 -6.87
CA PHE A 199 8.15 -8.97 -6.63
C PHE A 199 7.89 -9.42 -5.18
N GLY A 200 7.02 -8.71 -4.48
CA GLY A 200 6.63 -9.03 -3.11
C GLY A 200 7.56 -8.49 -2.03
N VAL A 201 8.65 -7.78 -2.36
CA VAL A 201 9.62 -7.24 -1.38
C VAL A 201 9.01 -6.28 -0.37
N GLY A 202 7.87 -5.66 -0.71
CA GLY A 202 7.16 -4.78 0.21
C GLY A 202 6.16 -5.47 1.12
N HIS A 203 5.91 -6.78 0.94
CA HIS A 203 5.18 -7.61 1.92
C HIS A 203 6.14 -7.95 3.06
N ALA A 204 6.55 -6.90 3.78
CA ALA A 204 7.59 -6.93 4.78
C ALA A 204 6.99 -6.79 6.18
N ASP A 205 6.96 -7.90 6.92
CA ASP A 205 6.51 -7.94 8.30
C ASP A 205 7.66 -7.60 9.25
N LEU A 206 7.46 -6.60 10.11
CA LEU A 206 8.45 -6.18 11.09
C LEU A 206 8.07 -6.68 12.50
N LEU A 207 9.05 -7.21 13.21
CA LEU A 207 8.94 -7.60 14.62
C LEU A 207 10.03 -6.92 15.44
N VAL A 208 9.72 -6.53 16.67
CA VAL A 208 10.72 -6.06 17.64
C VAL A 208 10.77 -7.06 18.80
N ILE A 209 11.87 -7.79 18.92
CA ILE A 209 12.07 -8.86 19.91
C ILE A 209 13.41 -8.61 20.61
N ASP A 210 13.39 -8.51 21.94
CA ASP A 210 14.58 -8.31 22.77
C ASP A 210 15.49 -7.14 22.33
N GLY A 211 14.87 -6.06 21.85
CA GLY A 211 15.57 -4.87 21.34
C GLY A 211 16.14 -4.99 19.93
N GLN A 212 15.91 -6.12 19.24
CA GLN A 212 16.26 -6.31 17.84
C GLN A 212 15.03 -6.15 16.95
N THR A 213 15.19 -5.42 15.85
CA THR A 213 14.19 -5.35 14.78
C THR A 213 14.48 -6.43 13.76
N ILE A 214 13.54 -7.35 13.57
CA ILE A 214 13.60 -8.44 12.60
C ILE A 214 12.59 -8.14 11.49
N MET A 215 13.02 -8.27 10.24
CA MET A 215 12.16 -8.08 9.08
C MET A 215 12.05 -9.39 8.29
N TYR A 216 10.83 -9.84 8.05
CA TYR A 216 10.52 -10.95 7.16
C TYR A 216 9.96 -10.38 5.87
N THR A 217 10.59 -10.66 4.74
CA THR A 217 10.11 -10.20 3.44
C THR A 217 10.54 -11.16 2.34
N ALA A 218 9.92 -11.03 1.16
CA ALA A 218 10.37 -11.72 -0.03
C ALA A 218 11.77 -11.23 -0.43
N THR A 219 12.70 -12.18 -0.54
CA THR A 219 13.98 -11.99 -1.24
C THR A 219 13.84 -12.39 -2.70
N SER A 220 14.92 -12.24 -3.49
CA SER A 220 14.91 -12.60 -4.91
C SER A 220 14.35 -14.02 -5.15
N ASP A 221 13.74 -14.23 -6.32
CA ASP A 221 13.29 -15.53 -6.81
C ASP A 221 14.40 -16.60 -6.85
N SER A 222 15.66 -16.17 -6.81
CA SER A 222 16.84 -17.05 -6.78
C SER A 222 17.29 -17.46 -5.37
N THR A 223 16.79 -16.82 -4.32
CA THR A 223 17.15 -17.14 -2.93
C THR A 223 16.10 -18.11 -2.36
N ARG A 224 16.43 -19.40 -2.33
CA ARG A 224 15.67 -20.45 -1.64
C ARG A 224 16.23 -20.73 -0.26
#